data_AF-A0A9E4GHJ6-F1
#
_entry.id   AF-A0A9E4GHJ6-F1
#
_cell.length_a   1.000
_cell.length_b   1.000
_cell.length_c   1.000
_cell.angle_alpha   90.00
_cell.angle_beta   90.00
_cell.angle_gamma   90.00
#
_symmetry.space_group_name_H-M   'P 1'
#
loop_
_entity.id
_entity.type
_entity.pdbx_description
1 polymer ?
#
loop_
_entity_poly.entity_id
_entity_poly.type
_entity_poly.pdbx_seq_one_letter_code
_entity_poly.pdbx_strand_id
1 'polypeptide(L)' 'MPTVIATGLAFPEGPVWAADGSLYVTEIRAGQIRHIAPDGGLSVFARPGGGPNGAARGPDGA' A
#
# COMPACT_ATOMS: atom_id res chain seq x y z
N MET A 1 -19.29 5.90 -11.40
CA MET A 1 -18.20 6.87 -11.16
C MET A 1 -17.15 6.17 -10.32
N PRO A 2 -15.85 6.25 -10.65
CA PRO A 2 -14.80 5.67 -9.81
C PRO A 2 -14.65 6.45 -8.49
N THR A 3 -14.18 5.78 -7.43
CA THR A 3 -13.86 6.38 -6.14
C THR A 3 -12.34 6.49 -5.99
N VAL A 4 -11.86 7.66 -5.56
CA VAL A 4 -10.44 7.86 -5.23
C VAL A 4 -10.21 7.40 -3.78
N ILE A 5 -9.33 6.42 -3.59
CA ILE A 5 -9.01 5.86 -2.27
C ILE A 5 -7.86 6.61 -1.59
N ALA A 6 -6.84 7.03 -2.35
CA ALA A 6 -5.70 7.79 -1.86
C ALA A 6 -5.09 8.64 -2.98
N THR A 7 -4.38 9.71 -2.60
CA THR A 7 -3.62 10.57 -3.53
C THR A 7 -2.21 10.84 -2.97
N GLY A 8 -1.32 11.43 -3.77
CA GLY A 8 0.03 11.79 -3.34
C GLY A 8 1.01 10.61 -3.23
N LEU A 9 0.69 9.47 -3.87
CA LEU A 9 1.53 8.28 -3.87
C LEU A 9 2.65 8.35 -4.93
N ALA A 10 3.79 7.75 -4.62
CA ALA A 10 5.01 7.77 -5.43
C ALA A 10 5.18 6.47 -6.24
N PHE A 11 4.44 6.37 -7.36
CA PHE A 11 4.37 5.17 -8.21
C PHE A 11 3.83 3.94 -7.44
N PRO A 12 2.55 3.97 -7.05
CA PRO A 12 1.96 2.86 -6.32
C PRO A 12 1.79 1.62 -7.22
N GLU A 13 2.15 0.45 -6.70
CA GLU A 13 1.94 -0.86 -7.34
C GLU A 13 1.48 -1.90 -6.30
N GLY A 14 1.11 -3.09 -6.77
CA GLY A 14 0.82 -4.24 -5.91
C GLY A 14 -0.21 -3.98 -4.80
N PRO A 15 -1.43 -3.51 -5.11
CA PRO A 15 -2.45 -3.28 -4.10
C PRO A 15 -2.87 -4.56 -3.40
N VAL A 16 -2.88 -4.54 -2.07
CA VAL A 16 -3.31 -5.65 -1.21
C VAL A 16 -4.35 -5.16 -0.20
N TRP A 17 -5.60 -5.58 -0.36
CA TRP A 17 -6.66 -5.32 0.61
C TRP A 17 -6.49 -6.15 1.88
N ALA A 18 -6.80 -5.55 3.03
CA ALA A 18 -6.84 -6.19 4.34
C ALA A 18 -8.24 -6.41 4.86
N ALA A 19 -8.36 -7.36 5.79
CA ALA A 19 -9.64 -7.77 6.36
C ALA A 19 -10.32 -6.65 7.16
N ASP A 20 -9.55 -5.69 7.68
CA ASP A 20 -10.02 -4.49 8.36
C ASP A 20 -10.45 -3.36 7.39
N GLY A 21 -10.39 -3.61 6.07
CA GLY A 21 -10.69 -2.63 5.03
C GLY A 21 -9.51 -1.70 4.71
N SER A 22 -8.35 -1.89 5.33
CA SER A 22 -7.14 -1.15 4.95
C SER A 22 -6.62 -1.61 3.57
N LEU A 23 -5.87 -0.73 2.91
CA LEU A 23 -5.17 -1.04 1.66
C LEU A 23 -3.67 -0.83 1.84
N TYR A 24 -2.88 -1.79 1.36
CA TYR A 24 -1.43 -1.67 1.30
C TYR A 24 -0.99 -1.56 -0.16
N VAL A 25 -0.02 -0.70 -0.44
CA VAL A 25 0.60 -0.55 -1.77
C VAL A 25 2.11 -0.40 -1.62
N THR A 26 2.87 -0.91 -2.58
CA THR A 26 4.29 -0.54 -2.71
C THR A 26 4.37 0.84 -3.34
N GLU A 27 5.40 1.64 -3.00
CA GLU A 27 5.73 2.88 -3.70
C GLU A 27 7.12 2.74 -4.32
N ILE A 28 7.20 2.38 -5.61
CA ILE A 28 8.48 2.08 -6.29
C ILE A 28 9.44 3.26 -6.17
N ARG A 29 8.96 4.50 -6.38
CA ARG A 29 9.82 5.69 -6.38
C ARG A 29 10.25 6.10 -4.97
N ALA A 30 9.49 5.73 -3.94
CA ALA A 30 9.80 6.08 -2.56
C ALA A 30 10.48 4.95 -1.78
N GLY A 31 10.62 3.75 -2.36
CA GLY A 31 11.27 2.62 -1.69
C GLY A 31 10.55 2.16 -0.43
N GLN A 32 9.22 2.34 -0.35
CA GLN A 32 8.42 2.08 0.85
C GLN A 32 7.13 1.34 0.55
N ILE A 33 6.48 0.84 1.60
CA ILE A 33 5.13 0.29 1.58
C ILE A 33 4.24 1.27 2.33
N ARG A 34 3.14 1.68 1.70
CA ARG A 34 2.12 2.53 2.32
C ARG A 34 1.00 1.69 2.88
N HIS A 35 0.53 2.10 4.04
CA HIS A 35 -0.75 1.70 4.60
C HIS A 35 -1.74 2.85 4.40
N ILE A 36 -2.91 2.50 3.88
CA ILE A 36 -4.05 3.39 3.67
C ILE A 36 -5.17 2.87 4.57
N ALA A 37 -5.52 3.65 5.59
CA ALA A 37 -6.63 3.33 6.49
C ALA A 37 -7.98 3.49 5.76
N PRO A 38 -9.06 2.83 6.23
CA PRO A 38 -10.40 2.93 5.62
C PRO A 38 -10.97 4.35 5.56
N ASP A 39 -10.51 5.24 6.44
CA ASP A 39 -10.86 6.67 6.47
C ASP A 39 -10.01 7.55 5.55
N GLY A 40 -9.08 6.95 4.80
CA GLY A 40 -8.17 7.63 3.87
C GLY A 40 -6.83 8.06 4.50
N GLY A 41 -6.59 7.75 5.78
CA GLY A 41 -5.32 8.06 6.45
C GLY A 41 -4.13 7.34 5.80
N LEU A 42 -3.04 8.09 5.52
CA LEU A 42 -1.82 7.56 4.92
C LEU A 42 -0.68 7.45 5.93
N SER A 43 -0.11 6.25 6.08
CA SER A 43 1.08 6.02 6.90
C SER A 43 2.10 5.14 6.17
N VAL A 44 3.35 5.14 6.64
CA VAL A 44 4.40 4.25 6.13
C VAL A 44 4.37 2.97 6.95
N PHE A 45 4.10 1.85 6.29
CA PHE A 45 4.11 0.53 6.92
C PHE A 45 5.53 -0.02 7.05
N ALA A 46 6.32 0.05 5.96
CA ALA A 46 7.68 -0.45 5.93
C ALA A 46 8.55 0.32 4.92
N ARG A 47 9.88 0.29 5.11
CA ARG A 47 10.87 0.88 4.19
C ARG A 47 11.91 -0.16 3.76
N PRO A 48 11.56 -1.08 2.84
CA PRO A 48 12.52 -2.05 2.31
C PRO A 48 13.64 -1.38 1.48
N GLY A 49 13.45 -0.14 1.02
CA GLY A 49 14.36 0.51 0.08
C GLY A 49 14.22 -0.03 -1.34
N GLY A 50 15.12 0.38 -2.24
CA GLY A 50 15.08 -0.02 -3.65
C GLY A 50 13.80 0.42 -4.36
N GLY A 51 13.28 -0.43 -5.25
CA GLY A 51 12.04 -0.19 -6.00
C GLY A 51 11.03 -1.34 -5.80
N PRO A 52 10.36 -1.43 -4.64
CA PRO A 52 9.39 -2.48 -4.39
C PRO A 52 8.23 -2.34 -5.38
N ASN A 53 7.84 -3.44 -6.02
CA ASN A 53 6.85 -3.44 -7.09
C ASN A 53 5.62 -4.30 -6.73
N GLY A 54 5.82 -5.59 -6.45
CA GLY A 54 4.72 -6.48 -6.04
C GLY A 54 4.55 -6.59 -4.52
N ALA A 55 3.33 -6.92 -4.10
CA ALA A 55 3.02 -7.36 -2.75
C ALA A 55 1.93 -8.44 -2.78
N ALA A 56 1.96 -9.32 -1.79
CA ALA A 56 0.95 -10.36 -1.57
C ALA A 56 0.85 -10.63 -0.07
N ARG A 57 -0.31 -11.15 0.36
CA ARG A 57 -0.46 -11.66 1.74
C ARG A 57 0.36 -12.94 1.92
N GLY A 58 0.98 -13.07 3.08
CA GLY A 58 1.60 -14.31 3.52
C GLY A 58 0.57 -15.43 3.69
N PRO A 59 0.99 -16.70 3.63
CA PRO A 59 0.10 -17.85 3.81
C PRO A 59 -0.50 -17.94 5.23
N ASP A 60 0.10 -17.25 6.19
CA ASP A 60 -0.39 -17.06 7.56
C ASP A 60 -1.38 -15.89 7.70
N GLY A 61 -1.65 -15.17 6.61
CA GLY A 61 -2.55 -14.01 6.58
C GLY A 61 -1.85 -12.67 6.86
N ALA A 62 -0.53 -12.66 7.06
CA ALA A 62 0.27 -11.45 7.19
C ALA A 62 0.22 -10.57 5.94
#